data_AF-A0A843V5E2-F1
#
_entry.id   AF-A0A843V5E2-F1
#
_cell.length_a   1.000
_cell.length_b   1.000
_cell.length_c   1.000
_cell.angle_alpha   90.00
_cell.angle_beta   90.00
_cell.angle_gamma   90.00
#
_symmetry.space_group_name_H-M   'P 1'
#
loop_
_entity.id
_entity.type
_entity.pdbx_description
1 polymer ?
#
loop_
_entity_poly.entity_id
_entity_poly.type
_entity_poly.pdbx_seq_one_letter_code
_entity_poly.pdbx_strand_id
1 'polypeptide(L)'
;MHVGTNHWALLVIRMKEKEFHVYDSLRNKHRADIPQYVEELIRYLKGKQIDAATWPLRYPDPCPQQGSGDDCGIFTYKYMESLARTNIQDLPFSQNDMPIVRAKFALHFIKA
;
A
#
# COMPACT_ATOMS: atom_id res chain seq x y z
N MET A 1 -3.69 2.57 -5.19
CA MET A 1 -4.93 2.09 -5.85
C MET A 1 -6.11 2.77 -5.19
N HIS A 2 -7.09 3.19 -5.98
CA HIS A 2 -8.36 3.66 -5.45
C HIS A 2 -9.38 2.53 -5.57
N VAL A 3 -9.81 1.96 -4.44
CA VAL A 3 -10.69 0.78 -4.40
C VAL A 3 -12.02 1.15 -3.74
N GLY A 4 -13.09 0.44 -4.10
CA GLY A 4 -14.46 0.82 -3.79
C GLY A 4 -14.79 2.20 -4.35
N THR A 5 -15.36 3.07 -3.52
CA THR A 5 -15.75 4.44 -3.91
C THR A 5 -14.94 5.54 -3.21
N ASN A 6 -14.24 5.23 -2.11
CA ASN A 6 -13.55 6.23 -1.30
C ASN A 6 -12.46 5.60 -0.40
N HIS A 7 -11.61 4.74 -0.97
CA HIS A 7 -10.55 4.08 -0.20
C HIS A 7 -9.24 3.97 -0.98
N TRP A 8 -8.14 4.26 -0.30
CA TRP A 8 -6.79 4.11 -0.83
C TRP A 8 -6.12 2.87 -0.23
N ALA A 9 -5.64 1.99 -1.10
CA ALA A 9 -4.79 0.86 -0.75
C ALA A 9 -3.50 0.87 -1.59
N LEU A 10 -2.45 0.24 -1.07
CA LEU A 10 -1.14 0.20 -1.72
C LEU A 10 -0.88 -1.20 -2.30
N LEU A 11 -0.55 -1.27 -3.59
CA LEU A 11 -0.04 -2.47 -4.25
C LEU A 11 1.46 -2.28 -4.52
N VAL A 12 2.26 -3.20 -4.00
CA VAL A 12 3.72 -3.18 -4.07
C VAL A 12 4.21 -4.37 -4.87
N ILE A 13 5.14 -4.12 -5.78
CA ILE A 13 5.82 -5.18 -6.54
C ILE A 13 7.16 -5.46 -5.86
N ARG A 14 7.32 -6.69 -5.38
CA ARG A 14 8.58 -7.18 -4.83
C ARG A 14 9.35 -7.92 -5.91
N MET A 15 10.18 -7.18 -6.64
CA MET A 15 10.88 -7.69 -7.82
C MET A 15 11.83 -8.85 -7.51
N LYS A 16 12.53 -8.80 -6.36
CA LYS A 16 13.50 -9.82 -5.96
C LYS A 16 12.81 -11.12 -5.56
N GLU A 17 11.74 -11.02 -4.77
CA GLU A 17 10.95 -12.15 -4.29
C GLU A 17 9.94 -12.65 -5.34
N LYS A 18 9.72 -11.88 -6.41
CA LYS A 18 8.74 -12.14 -7.46
C LYS A 18 7.32 -12.27 -6.90
N GLU A 19 6.90 -11.29 -6.11
CA GLU A 19 5.59 -11.27 -5.46
C GLU A 19 4.89 -9.91 -5.60
N PHE A 20 3.57 -9.90 -5.51
CA PHE A 20 2.75 -8.71 -5.33
C PHE A 20 2.25 -8.64 -3.88
N HIS A 21 2.28 -7.46 -3.27
CA HIS A 21 1.88 -7.26 -1.87
C HIS A 21 0.84 -6.16 -1.77
N VAL A 22 -0.28 -6.40 -1.09
CA VAL A 22 -1.34 -5.42 -0.86
C VAL A 22 -1.33 -5.00 0.60
N TYR A 23 -1.11 -3.71 0.84
CA TYR A 23 -1.24 -3.09 2.15
C TYR A 23 -2.53 -2.27 2.17
N ASP A 24 -3.42 -2.62 3.09
CA ASP A 24 -4.77 -2.08 3.19
C ASP A 24 -5.13 -1.82 4.66
N SER A 25 -5.45 -0.56 4.98
CA SER A 25 -5.84 -0.11 6.32
C SER A 25 -7.28 -0.46 6.71
N LEU A 26 -8.09 -0.99 5.80
CA LEU A 26 -9.47 -1.45 6.01
C LEU A 26 -9.61 -2.98 5.85
N ARG A 27 -8.58 -3.74 6.22
CA ARG A 27 -8.60 -5.21 6.28
C ARG A 27 -9.04 -5.87 4.97
N ASN A 28 -8.59 -5.33 3.83
CA ASN A 28 -8.92 -5.87 2.50
C ASN A 28 -10.44 -5.89 2.22
N LYS A 29 -11.20 -4.94 2.79
CA LYS A 29 -12.65 -4.81 2.56
C LYS A 29 -13.03 -4.76 1.08
N HIS A 30 -12.16 -4.17 0.25
CA HIS A 30 -12.35 -4.01 -1.18
C HIS A 30 -11.47 -4.93 -2.03
N ARG A 31 -11.13 -6.13 -1.51
CA ARG A 31 -10.25 -7.10 -2.21
C ARG A 31 -10.72 -7.52 -3.59
N ALA A 32 -12.03 -7.42 -3.87
CA ALA A 32 -12.60 -7.76 -5.17
C ALA A 32 -12.08 -6.84 -6.30
N ASP A 33 -11.63 -5.65 -5.96
CA ASP A 33 -11.12 -4.65 -6.92
C ASP A 33 -9.62 -4.82 -7.19
N ILE A 34 -8.92 -5.69 -6.47
CA ILE A 34 -7.47 -5.88 -6.57
C ILE A 34 -7.04 -6.62 -7.85
N PRO A 35 -7.73 -7.68 -8.31
CA PRO A 35 -7.32 -8.43 -9.50
C PRO A 35 -7.10 -7.56 -10.74
N GLN A 36 -7.98 -6.58 -11.01
CA GLN A 36 -7.82 -5.65 -12.14
C GLN A 36 -6.50 -4.87 -12.09
N TYR A 37 -6.10 -4.37 -10.91
CA TYR A 37 -4.85 -3.64 -10.73
C TYR A 37 -3.63 -4.56 -10.90
N VAL A 38 -3.72 -5.80 -10.42
CA VAL A 38 -2.66 -6.81 -10.59
C VAL A 38 -2.51 -7.17 -12.07
N GLU A 39 -3.60 -7.38 -12.79
CA GLU A 39 -3.59 -7.64 -14.24
C GLU A 39 -2.98 -6.49 -15.04
N GLU A 40 -3.30 -5.24 -14.69
CA GLU A 40 -2.68 -4.05 -15.29
C GLU A 40 -1.16 -4.02 -15.06
N LEU A 41 -0.71 -4.31 -13.84
CA LEU A 41 0.71 -4.40 -13.53
C LEU A 41 1.40 -5.56 -14.26
N ILE A 42 0.78 -6.73 -14.34
CA ILE A 42 1.32 -7.87 -15.12
C ILE A 42 1.47 -7.48 -16.59
N ARG A 43 0.47 -6.81 -17.18
CA ARG A 43 0.53 -6.33 -18.56
C ARG A 43 1.66 -5.33 -18.76
N TYR A 44 1.83 -4.39 -17.83
CA TYR A 44 2.93 -3.43 -17.83
C TYR A 44 4.30 -4.13 -17.75
N LEU A 45 4.47 -5.05 -16.81
CA LEU A 45 5.71 -5.82 -16.61
C LEU A 45 6.04 -6.71 -17.80
N LYS A 46 5.04 -7.33 -18.44
CA LYS A 46 5.21 -8.09 -19.69
C LYS A 46 5.79 -7.22 -20.80
N GLY A 47 5.34 -5.97 -20.92
CA GLY A 47 5.92 -4.97 -21.83
C GLY A 47 7.37 -4.60 -21.52
N LYS A 48 7.85 -4.88 -20.30
CA LYS A 48 9.24 -4.73 -19.86
C LYS A 48 10.02 -6.06 -19.91
N GLN A 49 9.49 -7.08 -20.57
CA GLN A 49 10.09 -8.43 -20.66
C GLN A 49 10.19 -9.16 -19.30
N ILE A 50 9.32 -8.82 -18.35
CA ILE A 50 9.26 -9.46 -17.04
C ILE A 50 7.98 -10.30 -16.99
N ASP A 51 8.13 -11.62 -16.93
CA ASP A 51 7.00 -12.53 -16.75
C ASP A 51 6.61 -12.62 -15.27
N ALA A 52 5.52 -11.92 -14.95
CA ALA A 52 4.94 -11.84 -13.61
C ALA A 52 3.60 -12.58 -13.47
N ALA A 53 3.17 -13.34 -14.50
CA ALA A 53 1.84 -13.96 -14.51
C ALA A 53 1.63 -14.98 -13.38
N THR A 54 2.71 -15.60 -12.90
CA THR A 54 2.69 -16.62 -11.83
C THR A 54 3.09 -16.08 -10.46
N TRP A 55 3.38 -14.78 -10.35
CA TRP A 55 3.82 -14.18 -9.10
C TRP A 55 2.66 -14.14 -8.10
N PRO A 56 2.83 -14.64 -6.87
CA PRO A 56 1.75 -14.71 -5.91
C PRO A 56 1.36 -13.32 -5.41
N LEU A 57 0.07 -13.13 -5.15
CA LEU A 57 -0.48 -11.99 -4.44
C LEU A 57 -0.52 -12.28 -2.94
N ARG A 58 0.12 -11.42 -2.15
CA ARG A 58 0.24 -11.51 -0.70
C ARG A 58 -0.50 -10.36 -0.03
N TYR A 59 -1.06 -10.65 1.13
CA TYR A 59 -1.69 -9.69 2.02
C TYR A 59 -0.93 -9.76 3.35
N PRO A 60 0.06 -8.87 3.58
CA PRO A 60 0.87 -8.90 4.79
C PRO A 60 0.03 -8.78 6.06
N ASP A 61 0.39 -9.55 7.08
CA ASP A 61 -0.21 -9.54 8.42
C ASP A 61 0.93 -9.80 9.44
N PRO A 62 1.10 -8.98 10.50
CA PRO A 62 0.29 -7.82 10.87
C PRO A 62 0.40 -6.65 9.87
N CYS A 63 -0.71 -5.97 9.61
CA CYS A 63 -0.76 -4.70 8.88
C CYS A 63 -1.49 -3.65 9.73
N PRO A 64 -0.90 -2.46 9.99
CA PRO A 64 -1.58 -1.38 10.72
C PRO A 64 -2.93 -1.04 10.09
N GLN A 65 -3.97 -0.95 10.91
CA GLN A 65 -5.34 -0.71 10.47
C GLN A 65 -5.83 0.67 10.93
N GLN A 66 -6.64 1.31 10.09
CA GLN A 66 -7.30 2.56 10.48
C GLN A 66 -8.54 2.27 11.35
N GLY A 67 -8.77 3.12 12.33
CA GLY A 67 -10.01 3.15 13.12
C GLY A 67 -11.01 4.19 12.64
N SER A 68 -10.56 5.16 11.85
CA SER A 68 -11.36 6.23 11.23
C SER A 68 -11.72 5.89 9.78
N GLY A 69 -12.61 6.64 9.13
CA GLY A 69 -12.90 6.49 7.69
C GLY A 69 -11.93 7.23 6.76
N ASP A 70 -11.19 8.22 7.29
CA ASP A 70 -10.58 9.26 6.46
C ASP A 70 -9.04 9.18 6.37
N ASP A 71 -8.40 8.31 7.16
CA ASP A 71 -6.94 8.23 7.23
C ASP A 71 -6.30 7.31 6.16
N CYS A 72 -7.09 6.69 5.26
CA CYS A 72 -6.57 5.70 4.30
C CYS A 72 -5.41 6.21 3.43
N GLY A 73 -5.46 7.49 3.01
CA GLY A 73 -4.38 8.12 2.27
C GLY A 73 -3.11 8.28 3.11
N ILE A 74 -3.25 8.60 4.40
CA ILE A 74 -2.12 8.76 5.33
C ILE A 74 -1.52 7.41 5.69
N PHE A 75 -2.34 6.37 5.89
CA PHE A 75 -1.87 4.99 6.03
C PHE A 75 -1.11 4.53 4.79
N THR A 76 -1.64 4.80 3.60
CA THR A 76 -0.97 4.49 2.32
C THR A 76 0.39 5.18 2.23
N TYR A 77 0.48 6.46 2.58
CA TYR A 77 1.75 7.19 2.68
C TYR A 77 2.71 6.53 3.67
N LYS A 78 2.24 6.18 4.87
CA LYS A 78 3.07 5.56 5.90
C LYS A 78 3.55 4.16 5.53
N TYR A 79 2.74 3.36 4.83
CA TYR A 79 3.20 2.10 4.25
C TYR A 79 4.37 2.35 3.29
N MET A 80 4.20 3.27 2.33
CA MET A 80 5.27 3.60 1.37
C MET A 80 6.54 4.08 2.07
N GLU A 81 6.39 5.00 3.04
CA GLU A 81 7.53 5.54 3.79
C GLU A 81 8.29 4.44 4.55
N SER A 82 7.57 3.57 5.27
CA SER A 82 8.19 2.46 6.01
C SER A 82 8.90 1.50 5.06
N LEU A 83 8.22 1.03 4.01
CA LEU A 83 8.78 0.08 3.06
C LEU A 83 10.00 0.63 2.30
N ALA A 84 10.09 1.95 2.11
CA ALA A 84 11.24 2.60 1.48
C ALA A 84 12.42 2.81 2.44
N ARG A 85 12.18 2.94 3.75
CA ARG A 85 13.21 3.32 4.75
C ARG A 85 13.71 2.15 5.58
N THR A 86 12.91 1.13 5.81
CA THR A 86 13.24 0.01 6.70
C THR A 86 13.36 -1.29 5.91
N ASN A 87 13.71 -2.38 6.60
CA ASN A 87 13.50 -3.69 6.02
C ASN A 87 12.00 -3.85 5.72
N ILE A 88 11.68 -4.50 4.60
CA ILE A 88 10.38 -4.39 3.89
C ILE A 88 9.22 -5.06 4.68
N GLN A 89 9.41 -5.45 5.94
CA GLN A 89 8.39 -6.10 6.77
C GLN A 89 7.95 -5.25 7.98
N ASP A 90 8.72 -4.23 8.35
CA ASP A 90 8.42 -3.44 9.54
C ASP A 90 7.49 -2.27 9.20
N LEU A 91 6.30 -2.26 9.82
CA LEU A 91 5.36 -1.14 9.77
C LEU A 91 5.16 -0.60 11.19
N PRO A 92 6.14 0.16 11.74
CA PRO A 92 6.17 0.57 13.14
C PRO A 92 5.28 1.80 13.40
N PHE A 93 4.00 1.69 13.07
CA PHE A 93 3.02 2.75 13.30
C PHE A 93 1.62 2.17 13.49
N SER A 94 0.74 2.99 14.03
CA SER A 94 -0.64 2.64 14.37
C SER A 94 -1.59 3.81 14.13
N GLN A 95 -2.89 3.58 14.32
CA GLN A 95 -3.90 4.64 14.30
C GLN A 95 -3.59 5.76 15.31
N ASN A 96 -2.96 5.45 16.45
CA ASN A 96 -2.66 6.43 17.49
C ASN A 96 -1.64 7.48 17.03
N ASP A 97 -0.84 7.17 16.01
CA ASP A 97 0.17 8.07 15.46
C ASP A 97 -0.41 9.08 14.46
N MET A 98 -1.62 8.82 13.93
CA MET A 98 -2.21 9.59 12.82
C MET A 98 -2.29 11.11 13.08
N PRO A 99 -2.63 11.61 14.28
CA PRO A 99 -2.64 13.06 14.54
C PRO A 99 -1.29 13.72 14.24
N ILE A 100 -0.19 13.12 14.71
CA ILE A 100 1.17 13.66 14.51
C ILE A 100 1.63 13.42 13.06
N VAL A 101 1.34 12.24 12.50
CA VAL A 101 1.70 11.92 11.12
C VAL A 101 1.04 12.88 10.14
N ARG A 102 -0.25 13.20 10.30
CA ARG A 102 -0.96 14.18 9.46
C ARG A 102 -0.32 15.56 9.51
N ALA A 103 0.00 16.05 10.70
CA ALA A 103 0.65 17.34 10.88
C ALA A 103 2.03 17.38 10.19
N LYS A 104 2.83 16.32 10.36
CA LYS A 104 4.13 16.19 9.68
C LYS A 104 3.97 16.10 8.17
N PHE A 105 3.01 15.33 7.67
CA PHE A 105 2.74 15.21 6.24
C PHE A 105 2.39 16.57 5.63
N ALA A 106 1.46 17.31 6.22
CA ALA A 106 1.11 18.66 5.77
C ALA A 106 2.32 19.62 5.76
N LEU A 107 3.20 19.52 6.75
CA LEU A 107 4.42 20.33 6.82
C LEU A 107 5.36 20.13 5.63
N HIS A 108 5.39 18.93 5.03
CA HIS A 108 6.22 18.67 3.84
C HIS A 108 5.79 19.52 2.64
N PHE A 109 4.51 19.87 2.52
CA PHE A 109 4.00 20.71 1.42
C PHE A 109 4.15 22.20 1.69
N ILE A 110 4.10 22.62 2.95
CA ILE A 110 4.23 24.05 3.32
C ILE A 110 5.70 24.52 3.19
N LYS A 111 6.65 23.60 3.36
CA LYS A 111 8.10 23.90 3.32
C LYS A 111 8.77 23.61 1.97
N ALA A 112 8.03 23.11 0.98
CA ALA A 112 8.52 22.83 -0.37
C ALA A 112 8.30 24.05 -1.27
#